data_AF-A0A4Q7QNE8-F1
#
_entry.id   AF-A0A4Q7QNE8-F1
#
_cell.length_a   1.000
_cell.length_b   1.000
_cell.length_c   1.000
_cell.angle_alpha   90.00
_cell.angle_beta   90.00
_cell.angle_gamma   90.00
#
_symmetry.space_group_name_H-M   'P 1'
#
loop_
_entity.id
_entity.type
_entity.pdbx_description
1 polymer ?
#
loop_
_entity_poly.entity_id
_entity_poly.type
_entity_poly.pdbx_seq_one_letter_code
_entity_poly.pdbx_strand_id
1 'polypeptide(L)'
;MNKNFTDKCEAALYSSIIFILIIISLMIPEFMNYGISWASIIEVIPIFIIALLGSLFYGIPVSLLSEKLTKNLYNTRFLIAGFIHMFFGFLTILVIKGFGLFAVGTSLLFFLCDEWLKREKGVITKKIIVQNGSGLLALVVLIGYLSCNLVEYLKFKSREYYLIPEGYVGKVTVLYNVEKAPELQKIKDYKVIKVNDEGYALTSLSEPRGEIDNKYYYVDKKGKRTEIDYSCIHDSRSGGHDVYDFIEFKITDFGCGETFIVNGKIKSPNIKHSLSVEEILQREGLE
;
A
#
# COMPACT_ATOMS: atom_id res chain seq x y z
N MET A 1 -12.60 -13.77 -37.11
CA MET A 1 -11.67 -13.00 -36.24
C MET A 1 -10.24 -13.40 -36.60
N ASN A 2 -9.28 -12.47 -36.66
CA ASN A 2 -7.88 -12.79 -36.96
C ASN A 2 -7.34 -13.78 -35.90
N LYS A 3 -6.77 -14.91 -36.30
CA LYS A 3 -6.27 -15.95 -35.38
C LYS A 3 -5.34 -15.37 -34.30
N ASN A 4 -4.46 -14.44 -34.71
CA ASN A 4 -3.56 -13.76 -33.78
C ASN A 4 -4.28 -12.91 -32.72
N PHE A 5 -5.48 -12.42 -33.01
CA PHE A 5 -6.27 -11.66 -32.04
C PHE A 5 -7.04 -12.61 -31.11
N THR A 6 -7.56 -13.72 -31.63
CA THR A 6 -8.22 -14.76 -30.83
C THR A 6 -7.27 -15.34 -29.78
N ASP A 7 -6.04 -15.70 -30.17
CA ASP A 7 -5.04 -16.26 -29.26
C ASP A 7 -4.71 -15.28 -28.12
N LYS A 8 -4.74 -13.97 -28.38
CA LYS A 8 -4.51 -12.93 -27.34
C LYS A 8 -5.67 -12.80 -26.37
N CYS A 9 -6.91 -12.93 -26.85
CA CYS A 9 -8.08 -12.98 -25.97
C CYS A 9 -8.08 -14.24 -25.10
N GLU A 10 -7.66 -15.38 -25.65
CA GLU A 10 -7.47 -16.63 -24.89
C GLU A 10 -6.36 -16.47 -23.84
N ALA A 11 -5.24 -15.85 -24.20
CA ALA A 11 -4.16 -15.55 -23.27
C ALA A 11 -4.66 -14.69 -22.10
N ALA A 12 -5.46 -13.65 -22.38
CA ALA A 12 -6.07 -12.79 -21.35
C ALA A 12 -7.00 -13.56 -20.41
N LEU A 13 -7.79 -14.48 -20.96
CA LEU A 13 -8.68 -15.31 -20.15
C LEU A 13 -7.89 -16.27 -19.26
N TYR A 14 -6.92 -17.01 -19.84
CA TYR A 14 -6.11 -17.97 -19.10
C TYR A 14 -5.25 -17.32 -18.03
N SER A 15 -4.60 -16.18 -18.34
CA SER A 15 -3.81 -15.46 -17.35
C SER A 15 -4.66 -14.99 -16.17
N SER A 16 -5.89 -14.53 -16.43
CA SER A 16 -6.82 -14.07 -15.38
C SER A 16 -7.36 -15.23 -14.53
N ILE A 17 -7.64 -16.38 -15.13
CA ILE A 17 -8.04 -17.60 -14.40
C ILE A 17 -6.88 -18.12 -13.54
N ILE A 18 -5.67 -18.18 -14.08
CA ILE A 18 -4.50 -18.62 -13.30
C ILE A 18 -4.25 -17.66 -12.14
N PHE A 19 -4.34 -16.35 -12.41
CA PHE A 19 -4.17 -15.33 -11.38
C PHE A 19 -5.19 -15.49 -10.25
N ILE A 20 -6.48 -15.71 -10.56
CA ILE A 20 -7.48 -15.87 -9.51
C ILE A 20 -7.29 -17.16 -8.70
N LEU A 21 -6.84 -18.25 -9.34
CA LEU A 21 -6.50 -19.49 -8.64
C LEU A 21 -5.33 -19.30 -7.68
N ILE A 22 -4.32 -18.49 -8.05
CA ILE A 22 -3.23 -18.12 -7.15
C ILE A 22 -3.76 -17.34 -5.95
N ILE A 23 -4.62 -16.34 -6.16
CA ILE A 23 -5.21 -15.55 -5.06
C ILE A 23 -6.02 -16.44 -4.12
N ILE A 24 -6.91 -17.29 -4.65
CA ILE A 24 -7.70 -18.23 -3.83
C ILE A 24 -6.77 -19.16 -3.03
N SER A 25 -5.69 -19.65 -3.64
CA SER A 25 -4.69 -20.48 -2.94
C SER A 25 -4.02 -19.75 -1.78
N LEU A 26 -3.75 -18.44 -1.92
CA LEU A 26 -3.15 -17.63 -0.87
C LEU A 26 -4.13 -17.35 0.28
N MET A 27 -5.44 -17.39 0.03
CA MET A 27 -6.47 -17.19 1.05
C MET A 27 -6.76 -18.46 1.87
N ILE A 28 -6.27 -19.64 1.46
CA ILE A 28 -6.53 -20.92 2.15
C ILE A 28 -6.19 -20.86 3.66
N PRO A 29 -5.02 -20.37 4.10
CA PRO A 29 -4.70 -20.32 5.53
C PRO A 29 -5.68 -19.49 6.34
N GLU A 30 -6.16 -18.38 5.77
CA GLU A 30 -7.14 -17.50 6.40
C GLU A 30 -8.51 -18.19 6.50
N PHE A 31 -8.93 -18.86 5.42
CA PHE A 31 -10.16 -19.67 5.44
C PHE A 31 -10.10 -20.82 6.44
N MET A 32 -8.93 -21.44 6.64
CA MET A 32 -8.75 -22.49 7.64
C MET A 32 -8.86 -21.96 9.08
N ASN A 33 -8.46 -20.71 9.31
CA ASN A 33 -8.47 -20.09 10.64
C ASN A 33 -9.82 -19.47 11.00
N TYR A 34 -10.48 -18.80 10.05
CA TYR A 34 -11.67 -17.98 10.28
C TYR A 34 -12.94 -18.50 9.58
N GLY A 35 -12.82 -19.56 8.78
CA GLY A 35 -13.89 -20.08 7.93
C GLY A 35 -14.06 -19.27 6.65
N ILE A 36 -14.95 -19.74 5.77
CA ILE A 36 -15.28 -19.04 4.51
C ILE A 36 -16.52 -18.18 4.76
N SER A 37 -16.37 -16.86 4.62
CA SER A 37 -17.49 -15.91 4.66
C SER A 37 -18.01 -15.61 3.26
N TRP A 38 -19.30 -15.26 3.13
CA TRP A 38 -19.86 -14.77 1.86
C TRP A 38 -19.14 -13.52 1.35
N ALA A 39 -18.66 -12.66 2.24
CA ALA A 39 -17.86 -11.48 1.89
C ALA A 39 -16.59 -11.88 1.14
N SER A 40 -15.87 -12.89 1.63
CA SER A 40 -14.63 -13.38 1.01
C SER A 40 -14.84 -13.88 -0.42
N ILE A 41 -15.99 -14.52 -0.69
CA ILE A 41 -16.33 -15.01 -2.04
C ILE A 41 -16.64 -13.84 -2.98
N ILE A 42 -17.37 -12.83 -2.49
CA ILE A 42 -17.75 -11.66 -3.27
C ILE A 42 -16.52 -10.83 -3.68
N GLU A 43 -15.48 -10.78 -2.85
CA GLU A 43 -14.24 -10.04 -3.14
C GLU A 43 -13.42 -10.62 -4.31
N VAL A 44 -13.56 -11.91 -4.61
CA VAL A 44 -12.82 -12.58 -5.69
C VAL A 44 -13.31 -12.15 -7.08
N ILE A 45 -14.61 -11.87 -7.22
CA ILE A 45 -15.23 -11.49 -8.49
C ILE A 45 -14.63 -10.20 -9.09
N PRO A 46 -14.58 -9.06 -8.36
CA PRO A 46 -13.99 -7.83 -8.90
C PRO A 46 -12.50 -7.99 -9.21
N ILE A 47 -11.75 -8.78 -8.43
CA ILE A 47 -10.33 -9.06 -8.71
C ILE A 47 -10.18 -9.76 -10.07
N PHE A 48 -10.99 -10.79 -10.33
CA PHE A 48 -11.00 -11.47 -11.62
C PHE A 48 -11.36 -10.52 -12.78
N ILE A 49 -12.40 -9.70 -12.61
CA ILE A 49 -12.83 -8.73 -13.63
C ILE A 49 -11.71 -7.72 -13.92
N ILE A 50 -11.07 -7.16 -12.90
CA ILE A 50 -9.97 -6.21 -13.06
C ILE A 50 -8.78 -6.87 -13.77
N ALA A 51 -8.40 -8.09 -13.40
CA ALA A 51 -7.31 -8.82 -14.07
C ALA A 51 -7.62 -9.08 -15.55
N LEU A 52 -8.86 -9.45 -15.86
CA LEU A 52 -9.32 -9.69 -17.23
C LEU A 52 -9.33 -8.42 -18.06
N LEU A 53 -9.96 -7.35 -17.56
CA LEU A 53 -10.01 -6.06 -18.25
C LEU A 53 -8.61 -5.47 -18.43
N GLY A 54 -7.74 -5.57 -17.42
CA GLY A 54 -6.34 -5.17 -17.52
C GLY A 54 -5.61 -5.93 -18.62
N SER A 55 -5.78 -7.25 -18.69
CA SER A 55 -5.15 -8.07 -19.75
C SER A 55 -5.68 -7.70 -21.15
N LEU A 56 -6.98 -7.47 -21.29
CA LEU A 56 -7.61 -7.12 -22.57
C LEU A 56 -7.22 -5.71 -23.07
N PHE A 57 -7.33 -4.71 -22.20
CA PHE A 57 -7.15 -3.30 -22.59
C PHE A 57 -5.70 -2.82 -22.49
N TYR A 58 -4.86 -3.50 -21.71
CA TYR A 58 -3.46 -3.13 -21.52
C TYR A 58 -2.49 -4.22 -21.99
N GLY A 59 -2.74 -5.48 -21.61
CA GLY A 59 -1.90 -6.61 -22.00
C GLY A 59 -1.83 -6.84 -23.51
N ILE A 60 -2.97 -6.82 -24.20
CA ILE A 60 -3.03 -7.01 -25.67
C ILE A 60 -2.25 -5.92 -26.43
N PRO A 61 -2.46 -4.61 -26.19
CA PRO A 61 -1.63 -3.57 -26.82
C PRO A 61 -0.14 -3.74 -26.58
N VAL A 62 0.26 -4.08 -25.34
CA VAL A 62 1.68 -4.32 -25.00
C VAL A 62 2.24 -5.52 -25.76
N SER A 63 1.48 -6.61 -25.90
CA SER A 63 1.91 -7.78 -26.66
C SER A 63 2.05 -7.50 -28.16
N LEU A 64 1.12 -6.74 -28.75
CA LEU A 64 1.22 -6.31 -30.16
C LEU A 64 2.46 -5.42 -30.39
N LEU A 65 2.74 -4.50 -29.46
CA LEU A 65 3.95 -3.68 -29.49
C LEU A 65 5.21 -4.54 -29.36
N SER A 66 5.21 -5.49 -28.41
CA SER A 66 6.30 -6.43 -28.17
C SER A 66 6.63 -7.25 -29.41
N GLU A 67 5.62 -7.78 -30.11
CA GLU A 67 5.81 -8.50 -31.37
C GLU A 67 6.42 -7.62 -32.46
N LYS A 68 5.92 -6.40 -32.60
CA LYS A 68 6.43 -5.45 -33.60
C LYS A 68 7.90 -5.12 -33.37
N LEU A 69 8.32 -5.00 -32.11
CA LEU A 69 9.71 -4.70 -31.73
C LEU A 69 10.63 -5.93 -31.82
N THR A 70 10.10 -7.13 -31.58
CA THR A 70 10.90 -8.36 -31.50
C THR A 70 10.90 -9.20 -32.77
N LYS A 71 10.18 -8.78 -33.84
CA LYS A 71 10.03 -9.53 -35.09
C LYS A 71 11.33 -10.03 -35.74
N ASN A 72 12.45 -9.33 -35.54
CA ASN A 72 13.75 -9.65 -36.15
C ASN A 72 14.71 -10.40 -35.20
N LEU A 73 14.29 -10.73 -33.98
CA LEU A 73 15.18 -11.17 -32.90
C LEU A 73 15.03 -12.66 -32.59
N TYR A 74 15.38 -13.55 -33.52
CA TYR A 74 15.04 -14.98 -33.44
C TYR A 74 15.37 -15.66 -32.10
N ASN A 75 16.63 -15.63 -31.66
CA ASN A 75 17.09 -16.38 -30.47
C ASN A 75 16.80 -15.68 -29.14
N THR A 76 16.59 -14.37 -29.13
CA THR A 76 16.39 -13.56 -27.92
C THR A 76 14.99 -12.99 -27.81
N ARG A 77 14.10 -13.28 -28.79
CA ARG A 77 12.70 -12.82 -28.87
C ARG A 77 11.99 -12.98 -27.55
N PHE A 78 12.03 -14.19 -26.98
CA PHE A 78 11.32 -14.53 -25.76
C PHE A 78 11.74 -13.65 -24.58
N LEU A 79 13.05 -13.47 -24.37
CA LEU A 79 13.57 -12.66 -23.27
C LEU A 79 13.24 -11.18 -23.41
N ILE A 80 13.40 -10.64 -24.62
CA ILE A 80 13.14 -9.23 -24.89
C ILE A 80 11.63 -8.96 -24.82
N ALA A 81 10.80 -9.87 -25.32
CA ALA A 81 9.35 -9.78 -25.17
C ALA A 81 8.93 -9.81 -23.69
N GLY A 82 9.49 -10.72 -22.91
CA GLY A 82 9.28 -10.78 -21.46
C GLY A 82 9.66 -9.46 -20.78
N PHE A 83 10.83 -8.91 -21.09
CA PHE A 83 11.27 -7.61 -20.55
C PHE A 83 10.29 -6.48 -20.89
N ILE A 84 9.78 -6.40 -22.12
CA ILE A 84 8.80 -5.39 -22.53
C ILE A 84 7.52 -5.52 -21.69
N HIS A 85 6.98 -6.74 -21.54
CA HIS A 85 5.80 -6.98 -20.71
C HIS A 85 6.02 -6.57 -19.26
N MET A 86 7.18 -6.90 -18.69
CA MET A 86 7.48 -6.51 -17.32
C MET A 86 7.65 -5.00 -17.18
N PHE A 87 8.33 -4.34 -18.10
CA PHE A 87 8.51 -2.89 -18.09
C PHE A 87 7.16 -2.17 -18.06
N PHE A 88 6.23 -2.55 -18.93
CA PHE A 88 4.88 -1.99 -18.92
C PHE A 88 4.09 -2.41 -17.67
N GLY A 89 4.27 -3.63 -17.16
CA GLY A 89 3.73 -4.03 -15.87
C GLY A 89 4.18 -3.11 -14.72
N PHE A 90 5.47 -2.82 -14.62
CA PHE A 90 6.03 -1.92 -13.61
C PHE A 90 5.55 -0.47 -13.79
N LEU A 91 5.35 -0.01 -15.02
CA LEU A 91 4.83 1.33 -15.30
C LEU A 91 3.47 1.56 -14.63
N THR A 92 2.66 0.50 -14.49
CA THR A 92 1.35 0.59 -13.81
C THR A 92 1.46 0.89 -12.32
N ILE A 93 2.59 0.61 -11.66
CA ILE A 93 2.79 0.94 -10.22
C ILE A 93 2.67 2.45 -9.99
N LEU A 94 3.11 3.26 -10.95
CA LEU A 94 3.02 4.71 -10.86
C LEU A 94 1.57 5.23 -10.93
N VAL A 95 0.67 4.45 -11.54
CA VAL A 95 -0.72 4.82 -11.78
C VAL A 95 -1.66 4.17 -10.75
N ILE A 96 -1.50 2.88 -10.49
CA ILE A 96 -2.44 2.03 -9.75
C ILE A 96 -1.95 1.74 -8.31
N LYS A 97 -0.90 2.43 -7.84
CA LYS A 97 -0.38 2.40 -6.46
C LYS A 97 -0.42 1.01 -5.82
N GLY A 98 -1.22 0.81 -4.76
CA GLY A 98 -1.28 -0.41 -3.96
C GLY A 98 -1.58 -1.70 -4.74
N PHE A 99 -2.15 -1.60 -5.94
CA PHE A 99 -2.42 -2.77 -6.80
C PHE A 99 -1.35 -3.02 -7.86
N GLY A 100 -0.31 -2.18 -7.93
CA GLY A 100 0.70 -2.24 -8.99
C GLY A 100 1.49 -3.56 -9.01
N LEU A 101 1.75 -4.18 -7.86
CA LEU A 101 2.41 -5.50 -7.81
C LEU A 101 1.56 -6.60 -8.45
N PHE A 102 0.24 -6.57 -8.25
CA PHE A 102 -0.66 -7.51 -8.89
C PHE A 102 -0.66 -7.31 -10.41
N ALA A 103 -0.58 -6.07 -10.89
CA ALA A 103 -0.47 -5.76 -12.31
C ALA A 103 0.85 -6.25 -12.95
N VAL A 104 1.97 -6.20 -12.21
CA VAL A 104 3.24 -6.81 -12.62
C VAL A 104 3.10 -8.33 -12.75
N GLY A 105 2.46 -8.98 -11.77
CA GLY A 105 2.19 -10.41 -11.78
C GLY A 105 1.27 -10.85 -12.93
N THR A 106 0.18 -10.11 -13.18
CA THR A 106 -0.73 -10.40 -14.29
C THR A 106 -0.08 -10.16 -15.64
N SER A 107 0.81 -9.16 -15.79
CA SER A 107 1.59 -8.96 -17.01
C SER A 107 2.51 -10.14 -17.31
N LEU A 108 3.18 -10.69 -16.29
CA LEU A 108 4.01 -11.87 -16.42
C LEU A 108 3.19 -13.09 -16.84
N LEU A 109 2.05 -13.34 -16.17
CA LEU A 109 1.15 -14.46 -16.52
C LEU A 109 0.60 -14.31 -17.94
N PHE A 110 0.18 -13.12 -18.33
CA PHE A 110 -0.30 -12.83 -19.67
C PHE A 110 0.78 -13.12 -20.71
N PHE A 111 2.00 -12.64 -20.50
CA PHE A 111 3.14 -12.93 -21.38
C PHE A 111 3.37 -14.44 -21.54
N LEU A 112 3.36 -15.19 -20.43
CA LEU A 112 3.57 -16.64 -20.45
C LEU A 112 2.44 -17.37 -21.21
N CYS A 113 1.19 -16.98 -21.00
CA CYS A 113 0.05 -17.55 -21.74
C CYS A 113 0.10 -17.20 -23.23
N ASP A 114 0.42 -15.95 -23.58
CA ASP A 114 0.50 -15.46 -24.95
C ASP A 114 1.65 -16.16 -25.72
N GLU A 115 2.83 -16.34 -25.09
CA GLU A 115 3.91 -17.12 -25.71
C GLU A 115 3.63 -18.62 -25.75
N TRP A 116 2.87 -19.16 -24.80
CA TRP A 116 2.44 -20.56 -24.82
C TRP A 116 1.51 -20.83 -26.02
N LEU A 117 0.55 -19.96 -26.28
CA LEU A 117 -0.41 -20.10 -27.38
C LEU A 117 0.23 -19.91 -28.76
N LYS A 118 1.25 -19.05 -28.86
CA LYS A 118 2.04 -18.86 -30.10
C LYS A 118 2.98 -20.01 -30.43
N ARG A 119 3.13 -20.99 -29.55
CA ARG A 119 4.15 -22.03 -29.69
C ARG A 119 3.80 -22.96 -30.86
N GLU A 120 4.30 -22.65 -32.05
CA GLU A 120 4.28 -23.57 -33.17
C GLU A 120 5.09 -24.84 -32.83
N LYS A 121 4.66 -25.99 -33.34
CA LYS A 121 5.31 -27.31 -33.17
C LYS A 121 6.63 -27.39 -33.98
N GLY A 122 7.50 -26.39 -33.87
CA GLY A 122 8.84 -26.41 -34.42
C GLY A 122 9.79 -27.29 -33.61
N VAL A 123 10.93 -27.65 -34.19
CA VAL A 123 11.97 -28.45 -33.52
C VAL A 123 12.65 -27.59 -32.45
N ILE A 124 12.13 -27.66 -31.23
CA ILE A 124 12.70 -26.97 -30.07
C ILE A 124 13.98 -27.68 -29.65
N THR A 125 15.11 -26.98 -29.71
CA THR A 125 16.39 -27.53 -29.23
C THR A 125 16.54 -27.35 -27.72
N LYS A 126 17.22 -28.30 -27.04
CA LYS A 126 17.50 -28.23 -25.60
C LYS A 126 18.17 -26.90 -25.19
N LYS A 127 19.04 -26.36 -26.05
CA LYS A 127 19.74 -25.09 -25.82
C LYS A 127 18.77 -23.91 -25.65
N ILE A 128 17.74 -23.83 -26.50
CA ILE A 128 16.73 -22.76 -26.45
C ILE A 128 15.87 -22.88 -25.18
N ILE A 129 15.51 -24.10 -24.78
CA ILE A 129 14.74 -24.33 -23.54
C ILE A 129 15.53 -23.86 -22.32
N VAL A 130 16.80 -24.26 -22.21
CA VAL A 130 17.66 -23.89 -21.08
C VAL A 130 17.89 -22.37 -21.04
N GLN A 131 18.13 -21.74 -22.19
CA GLN A 131 18.30 -20.30 -22.26
C GLN A 131 17.04 -19.53 -21.87
N ASN A 132 15.87 -19.92 -22.38
CA ASN A 132 14.60 -19.27 -22.02
C ASN A 132 14.23 -19.51 -20.55
N GLY A 133 14.45 -20.72 -20.03
CA GLY A 133 14.19 -21.06 -18.64
C GLY A 133 15.09 -20.29 -17.66
N SER A 134 16.40 -20.25 -17.93
CA SER A 134 17.35 -19.48 -17.11
C SER A 134 17.09 -17.98 -17.18
N GLY A 135 16.79 -17.45 -18.36
CA GLY A 135 16.44 -16.04 -18.52
C GLY A 135 15.11 -15.68 -17.87
N LEU A 136 14.10 -16.54 -17.92
CA LEU A 136 12.84 -16.36 -17.19
C LEU A 136 13.07 -16.35 -15.68
N LEU A 137 13.88 -17.27 -15.16
CA LEU A 137 14.24 -17.31 -13.75
C LEU A 137 14.96 -16.02 -13.32
N ALA A 138 15.95 -15.57 -14.11
CA ALA A 138 16.65 -14.31 -13.85
C ALA A 138 15.70 -13.10 -13.88
N LEU A 139 14.74 -13.09 -14.80
CA LEU A 139 13.70 -12.07 -14.88
C LEU A 139 12.82 -12.08 -13.62
N VAL A 140 12.33 -13.24 -13.18
CA VAL A 140 11.53 -13.40 -11.95
C VAL A 140 12.29 -12.92 -10.72
N VAL A 141 13.57 -13.28 -10.58
CA VAL A 141 14.42 -12.82 -9.48
C VAL A 141 14.62 -11.31 -9.52
N LEU A 142 14.89 -10.75 -10.70
CA LEU A 142 15.04 -9.30 -10.88
C LEU A 142 13.73 -8.55 -10.55
N ILE A 143 12.59 -9.09 -10.97
CA ILE A 143 11.26 -8.54 -10.64
C ILE A 143 11.04 -8.54 -9.14
N GLY A 144 11.31 -9.66 -8.46
CA GLY A 144 11.17 -9.77 -7.02
C GLY A 144 12.03 -8.74 -6.30
N TYR A 145 13.32 -8.64 -6.69
CA TYR A 145 14.24 -7.65 -6.14
C TYR A 145 13.76 -6.21 -6.38
N LEU A 146 13.43 -5.84 -7.62
CA LEU A 146 12.96 -4.49 -7.96
C LEU A 146 11.65 -4.15 -7.25
N SER A 147 10.73 -5.10 -7.16
CA SER A 147 9.43 -4.93 -6.49
C SER A 147 9.63 -4.65 -5.01
N CYS A 148 10.47 -5.41 -4.30
CA CYS A 148 10.74 -5.17 -2.89
C CYS A 148 11.34 -3.78 -2.64
N ASN A 149 12.37 -3.39 -3.40
CA ASN A 149 13.01 -2.08 -3.24
C ASN A 149 12.08 -0.92 -3.61
N LEU A 150 11.29 -1.07 -4.69
CA LEU A 150 10.37 -0.02 -5.14
C LEU A 150 9.21 0.17 -4.16
N VAL A 151 8.69 -0.91 -3.58
CA VAL A 151 7.67 -0.83 -2.52
C VAL A 151 8.20 -0.05 -1.33
N GLU A 152 9.42 -0.36 -0.88
CA GLU A 152 10.06 0.35 0.24
C GLU A 152 10.25 1.84 -0.06
N TYR A 153 10.68 2.19 -1.28
CA TYR A 153 10.84 3.58 -1.69
C TYR A 153 9.51 4.35 -1.81
N LEU A 154 8.43 3.66 -2.24
CA LEU A 154 7.11 4.24 -2.41
C LEU A 154 6.26 4.22 -1.14
N LYS A 155 6.75 3.65 -0.03
CA LYS A 155 6.03 3.71 1.25
C LYS A 155 5.82 5.17 1.65
N PHE A 156 4.56 5.57 1.69
CA PHE A 156 4.19 6.86 2.26
C PHE A 156 4.47 6.82 3.76
N LYS A 157 5.18 7.83 4.26
CA LYS A 157 5.46 8.02 5.68
C LYS A 157 4.64 9.19 6.19
N SER A 158 4.00 9.05 7.34
CA SER A 158 3.16 10.10 7.93
C SER A 158 3.94 11.42 8.12
N ARG A 159 5.16 11.32 8.69
CA ARG A 159 6.09 12.44 8.93
C ARG A 159 5.41 13.60 9.67
N GLU A 160 4.75 13.29 10.77
CA GLU A 160 4.10 14.29 11.61
C GLU A 160 4.96 14.61 12.84
N TYR A 161 4.96 15.88 13.22
CA TYR A 161 5.74 16.42 14.32
C TYR A 161 4.78 16.97 15.37
N TYR A 162 4.52 16.17 16.39
CA TYR A 162 3.60 16.48 17.47
C TYR A 162 4.28 17.35 18.52
N LEU A 163 3.70 18.53 18.75
CA LEU A 163 4.08 19.44 19.83
C LEU A 163 3.00 19.34 20.92
N ILE A 164 3.36 18.71 22.03
CA ILE A 164 2.47 18.42 23.15
C ILE A 164 2.84 19.32 24.34
N PRO A 165 1.88 19.89 25.08
CA PRO A 165 2.19 20.70 26.25
C PRO A 165 3.00 19.91 27.28
N GLU A 166 4.06 20.53 27.83
CA GLU A 166 4.91 19.90 28.84
C GLU A 166 4.09 19.36 30.03
N GLY A 167 4.34 18.10 30.39
CA GLY A 167 3.64 17.41 31.48
C GLY A 167 2.24 16.90 31.13
N TYR A 168 1.81 16.98 29.86
CA TYR A 168 0.57 16.34 29.43
C TYR A 168 0.71 14.80 29.46
N VAL A 169 -0.24 14.16 30.13
CA VAL A 169 -0.39 12.71 30.23
C VAL A 169 -1.86 12.39 30.00
N GLY A 170 -2.17 11.50 29.08
CA GLY A 170 -3.56 11.26 28.67
C GLY A 170 -3.71 10.83 27.23
N LYS A 171 -4.96 10.83 26.76
CA LYS A 171 -5.31 10.57 25.36
C LYS A 171 -5.24 11.88 24.58
N VAL A 172 -4.51 11.86 23.47
CA VAL A 172 -4.47 12.95 22.49
C VAL A 172 -5.34 12.60 21.30
N THR A 173 -6.18 13.54 20.87
CA THR A 173 -7.06 13.39 19.70
C THR A 173 -6.71 14.43 18.63
N VAL A 174 -6.51 14.00 17.40
CA VAL A 174 -6.16 14.87 16.27
C VAL A 174 -7.28 14.78 15.25
N LEU A 175 -7.96 15.89 14.97
CA LEU A 175 -8.97 15.99 13.92
C LEU A 175 -8.36 16.49 12.62
N TYR A 176 -8.56 15.74 11.55
CA TYR A 176 -8.11 16.00 10.20
C TYR A 176 -9.24 16.57 9.33
N ASN A 177 -8.88 17.10 8.16
CA ASN A 177 -9.80 17.74 7.20
C ASN A 177 -10.60 18.93 7.76
N VAL A 178 -10.08 19.62 8.78
CA VAL A 178 -10.74 20.81 9.35
C VAL A 178 -10.31 22.05 8.57
N GLU A 179 -11.19 22.61 7.73
CA GLU A 179 -10.87 23.76 6.85
C GLU A 179 -10.41 25.00 7.62
N LYS A 180 -10.99 25.24 8.81
CA LYS A 180 -10.66 26.39 9.68
C LYS A 180 -9.48 26.14 10.63
N ALA A 181 -8.74 25.05 10.43
CA ALA A 181 -7.61 24.71 11.29
C ALA A 181 -6.47 25.74 11.19
N PRO A 182 -5.58 25.81 12.21
CA PRO A 182 -4.40 26.66 12.17
C PRO A 182 -3.52 26.41 10.95
N GLU A 183 -2.82 27.46 10.49
CA GLU A 183 -1.92 27.35 9.33
C GLU A 183 -0.87 26.25 9.50
N LEU A 184 -0.72 25.44 8.46
CA LEU A 184 0.21 24.32 8.43
C LEU A 184 1.66 24.81 8.52
N GLN A 185 2.35 24.43 9.60
CA GLN A 185 3.77 24.67 9.78
C GLN A 185 4.58 23.44 9.39
N LYS A 186 5.79 23.65 8.85
CA LYS A 186 6.72 22.57 8.50
C LYS A 186 8.07 22.77 9.17
N ILE A 187 8.63 21.69 9.68
CA ILE A 187 10.02 21.64 10.16
C ILE A 187 10.73 20.58 9.33
N LYS A 188 11.63 21.02 8.44
CA LYS A 188 12.22 20.16 7.40
C LYS A 188 11.09 19.49 6.59
N ASP A 189 11.07 18.16 6.55
CA ASP A 189 10.06 17.37 5.85
C ASP A 189 8.84 17.00 6.72
N TYR A 190 8.81 17.42 7.99
CA TYR A 190 7.73 17.07 8.91
C TYR A 190 6.66 18.15 8.98
N LYS A 191 5.41 17.70 9.08
CA LYS A 191 4.22 18.54 9.27
C LYS A 191 3.95 18.72 10.75
N VAL A 192 3.90 19.96 11.23
CA VAL A 192 3.78 20.26 12.65
C VAL A 192 2.32 20.24 13.08
N ILE A 193 2.01 19.43 14.09
CA ILE A 193 0.69 19.36 14.72
C ILE A 193 0.85 19.84 16.17
N LYS A 194 0.15 20.92 16.53
CA LYS A 194 0.19 21.52 17.86
C LYS A 194 -1.01 21.04 18.66
N VAL A 195 -0.75 20.30 19.72
CA VAL A 195 -1.75 19.83 20.67
C VAL A 195 -1.96 20.93 21.72
N ASN A 196 -3.22 21.21 22.04
CA ASN A 196 -3.57 22.19 23.07
C ASN A 196 -3.50 21.59 24.49
N ASP A 197 -3.74 22.42 25.50
CA ASP A 197 -3.67 22.03 26.92
C ASP A 197 -4.72 20.98 27.34
N GLU A 198 -5.77 20.82 26.55
CA GLU A 198 -6.86 19.86 26.72
C GLU A 198 -6.56 18.51 26.04
N GLY A 199 -5.50 18.44 25.24
CA GLY A 199 -5.07 17.21 24.59
C GLY A 199 -5.69 16.96 23.23
N TYR A 200 -6.10 17.99 22.48
CA TYR A 200 -6.47 17.79 21.09
C TYR A 200 -5.81 18.79 20.13
N ALA A 201 -5.84 18.44 18.84
CA ALA A 201 -5.35 19.28 17.76
C ALA A 201 -6.31 19.24 16.58
N LEU A 202 -6.41 20.36 15.86
CA LEU A 202 -7.13 20.46 14.60
C LEU A 202 -6.12 20.68 13.47
N THR A 203 -6.32 20.02 12.35
CA THR A 203 -5.48 20.18 11.17
C THR A 203 -6.29 20.14 9.88
N SER A 204 -5.87 20.96 8.91
CA SER A 204 -6.44 20.96 7.55
C SER A 204 -5.83 19.85 6.68
N LEU A 205 -4.90 19.07 7.24
CA LEU A 205 -4.32 17.91 6.56
C LEU A 205 -5.34 16.80 6.43
N SER A 206 -5.20 15.99 5.40
CA SER A 206 -5.81 14.66 5.36
C SER A 206 -5.05 13.69 6.26
N GLU A 207 -5.75 12.72 6.83
CA GLU A 207 -5.14 11.66 7.62
C GLU A 207 -3.97 10.99 6.85
N PRO A 208 -2.79 10.84 7.47
CA PRO A 208 -1.67 10.17 6.82
C PRO A 208 -1.99 8.68 6.59
N ARG A 209 -1.82 8.21 5.35
CA ARG A 209 -1.95 6.79 5.00
C ARG A 209 -0.58 6.17 4.77
N GLY A 210 -0.20 5.13 5.50
CA GLY A 210 1.04 4.38 5.25
C GLY A 210 1.81 4.04 6.53
N GLU A 211 3.15 4.07 6.45
CA GLU A 211 4.03 3.78 7.58
C GLU A 211 4.08 4.97 8.54
N ILE A 212 3.91 4.70 9.84
CA ILE A 212 3.99 5.72 10.89
C ILE A 212 5.46 6.07 11.13
N ASP A 213 5.81 7.34 10.86
CA ASP A 213 7.13 7.93 11.08
C ASP A 213 6.93 9.28 11.77
N ASN A 214 6.28 9.23 12.93
CA ASN A 214 5.92 10.40 13.71
C ASN A 214 6.98 10.72 14.76
N LYS A 215 7.10 11.99 15.12
CA LYS A 215 7.95 12.45 16.21
C LYS A 215 7.13 13.22 17.23
N TYR A 216 7.41 12.97 18.50
CA TYR A 216 6.64 13.49 19.62
C TYR A 216 7.55 14.32 20.52
N TYR A 217 7.12 15.53 20.86
CA TYR A 217 7.89 16.44 21.71
C TYR A 217 6.99 17.10 22.73
N TYR A 218 7.46 17.18 23.97
CA TYR A 218 6.94 18.13 24.93
C TYR A 218 7.44 19.53 24.61
N VAL A 219 6.61 20.54 24.82
CA VAL A 219 6.93 21.96 24.63
C VAL A 219 6.62 22.74 25.90
N ASP A 220 7.62 23.44 26.42
CA ASP A 220 7.45 24.32 27.58
C ASP A 220 6.82 25.67 27.18
N LYS A 221 6.45 26.48 28.17
CA LYS A 221 5.88 27.82 27.95
C LYS A 221 6.82 28.79 27.21
N LYS A 222 8.12 28.48 27.14
CA LYS A 222 9.15 29.26 26.44
C LYS A 222 9.43 28.72 25.03
N GLY A 223 8.75 27.66 24.60
CA GLY A 223 8.92 27.00 23.31
C GLY A 223 10.09 26.02 23.24
N LYS A 224 10.75 25.71 24.36
CA LYS A 224 11.80 24.67 24.42
C LYS A 224 11.15 23.30 24.24
N ARG A 225 11.79 22.45 23.43
CA ARG A 225 11.29 21.13 23.06
C ARG A 225 12.09 20.03 23.73
N THR A 226 11.40 19.03 24.25
CA THR A 226 11.99 17.81 24.82
C THR A 226 11.38 16.61 24.10
N GLU A 227 12.21 15.76 23.51
CA GLU A 227 11.75 14.58 22.77
C GLU A 227 11.07 13.58 23.70
N ILE A 228 9.95 13.01 23.25
CA ILE A 228 9.23 11.95 23.94
C ILE A 228 9.64 10.64 23.28
N ASP A 229 10.13 9.70 24.09
CA ASP A 229 10.48 8.37 23.61
C ASP A 229 9.22 7.65 23.10
N TYR A 230 9.34 6.99 21.95
CA TYR A 230 8.21 6.28 21.33
C TYR A 230 7.63 5.19 22.25
N SER A 231 8.44 4.63 23.16
CA SER A 231 7.96 3.67 24.17
C SER A 231 6.96 4.25 25.18
N CYS A 232 6.83 5.58 25.24
CA CYS A 232 5.84 6.29 26.03
C CYS A 232 4.57 6.65 25.22
N ILE A 233 4.46 6.20 23.97
CA ILE A 233 3.35 6.44 23.06
C ILE A 233 2.62 5.13 22.77
N HIS A 234 1.29 5.18 22.78
CA HIS A 234 0.44 4.08 22.33
C HIS A 234 -0.53 4.60 21.29
N ASP A 235 -0.43 4.08 20.07
CA ASP A 235 -1.39 4.37 19.00
C ASP A 235 -2.67 3.57 19.29
N SER A 236 -3.76 4.28 19.59
CA SER A 236 -4.98 3.66 20.11
C SER A 236 -6.03 3.41 19.03
N ARG A 237 -6.37 4.43 18.25
CA ARG A 237 -7.52 4.36 17.34
C ARG A 237 -7.40 5.38 16.22
N SER A 238 -7.80 4.99 15.01
CA SER A 238 -8.22 5.93 13.98
C SER A 238 -9.68 5.66 13.59
N GLY A 239 -10.36 6.67 13.07
CA GLY A 239 -11.75 6.56 12.63
C GLY A 239 -12.19 7.81 11.88
N GLY A 240 -13.40 7.74 11.32
CA GLY A 240 -14.07 8.88 10.72
C GLY A 240 -15.40 9.14 11.41
N HIS A 241 -15.73 10.41 11.62
CA HIS A 241 -17.06 10.87 12.00
C HIS A 241 -17.57 11.81 10.91
N ASP A 242 -18.51 11.32 10.10
CA ASP A 242 -19.04 11.99 8.91
C ASP A 242 -17.97 12.47 7.92
N VAL A 243 -17.55 13.73 8.04
CA VAL A 243 -16.60 14.42 7.13
C VAL A 243 -15.19 14.51 7.73
N TYR A 244 -15.04 14.27 9.04
CA TYR A 244 -13.77 14.44 9.73
C TYR A 244 -13.13 13.10 10.07
N ASP A 245 -11.86 12.95 9.67
CA ASP A 245 -11.03 11.82 10.10
C ASP A 245 -10.36 12.18 11.43
N PHE A 246 -10.12 11.21 12.29
CA PHE A 246 -9.43 11.42 13.55
C PHE A 246 -8.43 10.32 13.87
N ILE A 247 -7.35 10.71 14.53
CA ILE A 247 -6.37 9.79 15.14
C ILE A 247 -6.32 10.06 16.65
N GLU A 248 -6.36 8.99 17.43
CA GLU A 248 -6.15 9.00 18.88
C GLU A 248 -4.91 8.19 19.25
N PHE A 249 -4.03 8.82 20.02
CA PHE A 249 -2.90 8.15 20.67
C PHE A 249 -2.85 8.52 22.15
N LYS A 250 -2.14 7.74 22.95
CA LYS A 250 -2.00 7.94 24.39
C LYS A 250 -0.54 8.19 24.75
N ILE A 251 -0.34 9.09 25.70
CA ILE A 251 0.98 9.45 26.22
C ILE A 251 1.01 9.10 27.71
N THR A 252 2.11 8.51 28.17
CA THR A 252 2.38 8.26 29.58
C THR A 252 3.73 8.83 30.00
N ASP A 253 3.82 9.34 31.22
CA ASP A 253 5.08 9.73 31.88
C ASP A 253 5.65 8.59 32.74
N PHE A 254 4.87 7.54 32.97
CA PHE A 254 5.24 6.40 33.80
C PHE A 254 4.94 5.07 33.10
N GLY A 255 5.87 4.11 33.24
CA GLY A 255 5.71 2.76 32.69
C GLY A 255 5.85 2.68 31.17
N CYS A 256 6.66 3.56 30.58
CA CYS A 256 7.04 3.46 29.16
C CYS A 256 7.71 2.11 28.88
N GLY A 257 7.43 1.54 27.71
CA GLY A 257 7.94 0.25 27.29
C GLY A 257 6.92 -0.52 26.45
N GLU A 258 7.32 -1.69 25.96
CA GLU A 258 6.51 -2.52 25.06
C GLU A 258 5.11 -2.82 25.60
N THR A 259 4.98 -3.04 26.92
CA THR A 259 3.67 -3.29 27.54
C THR A 259 2.71 -2.10 27.40
N PHE A 260 3.22 -0.87 27.45
CA PHE A 260 2.41 0.32 27.23
C PHE A 260 2.07 0.50 25.76
N ILE A 261 3.05 0.33 24.86
CA ILE A 261 2.83 0.40 23.41
C ILE A 261 1.71 -0.53 22.97
N VAL A 262 1.64 -1.76 23.51
CA VAL A 262 0.63 -2.74 23.13
C VAL A 262 -0.73 -2.48 23.81
N ASN A 263 -0.74 -2.21 25.12
CA ASN A 263 -1.99 -2.21 25.89
C ASN A 263 -2.58 -0.81 26.14
N GLY A 264 -1.79 0.25 25.99
CA GLY A 264 -2.22 1.64 26.18
C GLY A 264 -2.75 1.99 27.57
N LYS A 265 -2.46 1.18 28.59
CA LYS A 265 -2.96 1.40 29.95
C LYS A 265 -2.07 2.42 30.67
N ILE A 266 -2.58 3.65 30.79
CA ILE A 266 -1.94 4.71 31.57
C ILE A 266 -2.07 4.39 33.06
N LYS A 267 -0.95 4.36 33.77
CA LYS A 267 -0.88 4.15 35.23
C LYS A 267 -0.54 5.43 36.00
N SER A 268 -0.34 6.53 35.28
CA SER A 268 0.08 7.80 35.86
C SER A 268 -1.01 8.41 36.76
N PRO A 269 -0.66 8.95 37.93
CA PRO A 269 -1.59 9.74 38.74
C PRO A 269 -1.89 11.11 38.10
N ASN A 270 -1.09 11.55 37.14
CA ASN A 270 -1.22 12.85 36.48
C ASN A 270 -2.09 12.81 35.21
N ILE A 271 -2.80 11.70 34.98
CA ILE A 271 -3.65 11.53 33.81
C ILE A 271 -4.70 12.65 33.74
N LYS A 272 -4.71 13.38 32.63
CA LYS A 272 -5.71 14.39 32.34
C LYS A 272 -6.95 13.75 31.73
N HIS A 273 -8.11 14.34 32.01
CA HIS A 273 -9.33 14.04 31.27
C HIS A 273 -9.16 14.49 29.82
N SER A 274 -9.48 13.61 28.89
CA SER A 274 -9.42 13.88 27.45
C SER A 274 -10.84 13.94 26.90
N LEU A 275 -11.11 14.91 26.03
CA LEU A 275 -12.41 15.05 25.38
C LEU A 275 -12.70 13.88 24.42
N SER A 276 -13.98 13.59 24.22
CA SER A 276 -14.45 12.75 23.11
C SER A 276 -14.39 13.52 21.79
N VAL A 277 -14.47 12.80 20.66
CA VAL A 277 -14.50 13.44 19.34
C VAL A 277 -15.73 14.35 19.22
N GLU A 278 -16.88 13.90 19.69
CA GLU A 278 -18.14 14.64 19.69
C GLU A 278 -18.06 15.91 20.53
N GLU A 279 -17.44 15.83 21.72
CA GLU A 279 -17.21 17.02 22.57
C GLU A 279 -16.31 18.06 21.88
N ILE A 280 -15.28 17.60 21.14
CA ILE A 280 -14.40 18.49 20.38
C ILE A 280 -15.18 19.14 19.22
N LEU A 281 -15.95 18.36 18.46
CA LEU A 281 -16.75 18.88 17.34
C LEU A 281 -17.76 19.93 17.81
N GLN A 282 -18.45 19.69 18.92
CA GLN A 282 -19.39 20.65 19.52
C GLN A 282 -18.69 21.94 19.96
N ARG A 283 -17.54 21.81 20.65
CA ARG A 283 -16.79 22.96 21.15
C ARG A 283 -16.24 23.85 20.03
N GLU A 284 -15.80 23.25 18.93
CA GLU A 284 -15.25 23.95 17.77
C GLU A 284 -16.33 24.39 16.76
N GLY A 285 -17.60 24.05 17.00
CA GLY A 285 -18.73 24.41 16.13
C GLY A 285 -18.66 23.72 14.77
N LEU A 286 -18.31 22.43 14.76
CA LEU A 286 -18.10 21.59 13.58
C LEU A 286 -19.18 20.52 13.37
N GLU A 287 -20.23 20.51 14.20
CA GLU A 287 -21.47 19.72 13.99
C GLU A 287 -22.36 20.27 12.87
#